data_AF-A0A1E7EJK4-F1
#
_entry.id   AF-A0A1E7EJK4-F1
#
_cell.length_a   1.000
_cell.length_b   1.000
_cell.length_c   1.000
_cell.angle_alpha   90.00
_cell.angle_beta   90.00
_cell.angle_gamma   90.00
#
_symmetry.space_group_name_H-M   'P 1'
#
loop_
_entity.id
_entity.type
_entity.pdbx_description
1 polymer ?
#
loop_
_entity_poly.entity_id
_entity_poly.type
_entity_poly.pdbx_seq_one_letter_code
_entity_poly.pdbx_strand_id
1 'polypeptide(L)'
;LLQRNHTTIKFRDDITLWEDDLHDNGTAWLKVRTFVCKEGWACLLRNYIRVDNVLVRVIDTRYIHIFGSPNVYREYSYKEGTWKDL
;
A
#
# COMPACT_ATOMS: atom_id res chain seq x y z
N LEU A 1 -14.76 -1.88 2.79
CA LEU A 1 -14.48 -2.76 1.64
C LEU A 1 -13.44 -3.83 1.99
N LEU A 2 -12.24 -3.47 2.44
CA LEU A 2 -11.18 -4.44 2.78
C LEU A 2 -11.38 -5.24 4.10
N GLN A 3 -12.24 -4.76 5.02
CA GLN A 3 -12.54 -5.45 6.29
C GLN A 3 -13.86 -6.25 6.28
N ARG A 4 -14.60 -6.28 5.16
CA ARG A 4 -15.88 -6.99 5.11
C ARG A 4 -15.67 -8.43 4.63
N ASN A 5 -15.69 -9.37 5.57
CA ASN A 5 -15.50 -10.81 5.38
C ASN A 5 -16.51 -11.51 4.44
N HIS A 6 -17.47 -10.78 3.84
CA HIS A 6 -18.52 -11.34 2.97
C HIS A 6 -18.42 -10.88 1.51
N THR A 7 -17.38 -10.13 1.13
CA THR A 7 -17.26 -9.58 -0.22
C THR A 7 -16.36 -10.46 -1.10
N THR A 8 -16.90 -10.99 -2.20
CA THR A 8 -16.13 -11.77 -3.18
C THR A 8 -15.25 -10.85 -4.01
N ILE A 9 -13.93 -11.05 -3.93
CA ILE A 9 -12.95 -10.35 -4.76
C ILE A 9 -13.03 -10.93 -6.17
N LYS A 10 -13.30 -10.06 -7.16
CA LYS A 10 -13.37 -10.42 -8.59
C LYS A 10 -12.05 -10.24 -9.30
N PHE A 11 -11.25 -9.27 -8.84
CA PHE A 11 -9.92 -9.00 -9.35
C PHE A 11 -9.01 -8.58 -8.21
N ARG A 12 -7.78 -9.08 -8.24
CA ARG A 12 -6.70 -8.69 -7.34
C ARG A 12 -5.41 -8.70 -8.13
N ASP A 13 -4.62 -7.65 -7.95
CA ASP A 13 -3.28 -7.59 -8.51
C ASP A 13 -2.31 -6.90 -7.55
N ASP A 14 -1.03 -7.26 -7.64
CA ASP A 14 0.07 -6.70 -6.86
C ASP A 14 1.22 -6.39 -7.83
N ILE A 15 1.34 -5.11 -8.18
CA ILE A 15 2.28 -4.64 -9.19
C ILE A 15 3.42 -3.92 -8.49
N THR A 16 4.65 -4.35 -8.78
CA THR A 16 5.86 -3.63 -8.36
C THR A 16 6.18 -2.55 -9.38
N LEU A 17 6.18 -1.30 -8.94
CA LEU A 17 6.52 -0.15 -9.78
C LEU A 17 8.03 0.06 -9.85
N TRP A 18 8.71 -0.11 -8.72
CA TRP A 18 10.17 -0.17 -8.63
C TRP A 18 10.60 -0.88 -7.35
N GLU A 19 11.82 -1.41 -7.37
CA GLU A 19 12.53 -1.99 -6.23
C GLU A 19 14.02 -1.69 -6.34
N ASP A 20 14.69 -1.59 -5.20
CA ASP A 20 16.11 -1.30 -5.06
C ASP A 20 16.63 -1.93 -3.75
N ASP A 21 17.86 -2.43 -3.76
CA ASP A 21 18.51 -3.06 -2.60
C ASP A 21 19.41 -2.07 -1.81
N LEU A 22 19.39 -0.79 -2.19
CA LEU A 22 20.18 0.28 -1.60
C LEU A 22 21.69 -0.04 -1.59
N HIS A 23 22.18 -0.67 -2.66
CA HIS A 23 23.56 -1.16 -2.75
C HIS A 23 23.93 -2.05 -1.55
N ASP A 24 23.09 -3.05 -1.27
CA ASP A 24 23.20 -3.96 -0.11
C ASP A 24 23.07 -3.30 1.28
N ASN A 25 22.59 -2.05 1.37
CA ASN A 25 22.36 -1.35 2.64
C ASN A 25 20.89 -1.37 3.09
N GLY A 26 20.04 -2.14 2.41
CA GLY A 26 18.67 -2.36 2.84
C GLY A 26 17.74 -2.79 1.72
N THR A 27 16.53 -2.26 1.73
CA THR A 27 15.52 -2.59 0.73
C THR A 27 14.53 -1.46 0.60
N ALA A 28 14.27 -1.06 -0.64
CA ALA A 28 13.28 -0.06 -0.97
C ALA A 28 12.40 -0.56 -2.11
N TRP A 29 11.10 -0.27 -2.04
CA TRP A 29 10.18 -0.58 -3.14
C TRP A 29 8.95 0.30 -3.12
N LEU A 30 8.31 0.39 -4.28
CA LEU A 30 6.99 0.96 -4.45
C LEU A 30 6.09 -0.07 -5.11
N LYS A 31 5.03 -0.47 -4.40
CA LYS A 31 4.06 -1.47 -4.89
C LYS A 31 2.66 -0.91 -4.88
N VAL A 32 1.87 -1.34 -5.85
CA VAL A 32 0.44 -1.06 -5.97
C VAL A 32 -0.33 -2.36 -5.81
N ARG A 33 -1.15 -2.43 -4.76
CA ARG A 33 -2.11 -3.52 -4.59
C ARG A 33 -3.51 -3.04 -4.94
N THR A 34 -4.15 -3.72 -5.87
CA THR A 34 -5.53 -3.42 -6.28
C THR A 34 -6.46 -4.56 -5.91
N PHE A 35 -7.70 -4.19 -5.56
CA PHE A 35 -8.78 -5.11 -5.25
C PHE A 35 -10.06 -4.57 -5.87
N VAL A 36 -10.77 -5.40 -6.62
CA VAL A 36 -12.09 -5.06 -7.18
C VAL A 36 -13.10 -6.08 -6.69
N CYS A 37 -14.20 -5.56 -6.18
CA CYS A 37 -15.36 -6.31 -5.72
C CYS A 37 -16.59 -5.86 -6.51
N LYS A 38 -17.75 -6.46 -6.22
CA LYS A 38 -19.02 -6.07 -6.88
C LYS A 38 -19.42 -4.62 -6.52
N GLU A 39 -19.08 -4.17 -5.33
CA GLU A 39 -19.52 -2.89 -4.75
C GLU A 39 -18.56 -1.73 -5.05
N GLY A 40 -17.35 -2.01 -5.56
CA GLY A 40 -16.34 -0.99 -5.79
C GLY A 40 -14.93 -1.55 -5.87
N TRP A 41 -13.95 -0.66 -5.80
CA TRP A 41 -12.54 -1.00 -5.85
C TRP A 41 -11.74 -0.26 -4.77
N ALA A 42 -10.59 -0.84 -4.43
CA ALA A 42 -9.60 -0.23 -3.57
C ALA A 42 -8.20 -0.40 -4.17
N CYS A 43 -7.35 0.60 -3.98
CA CYS A 43 -5.96 0.60 -4.38
C CYS A 43 -5.10 1.06 -3.21
N LEU A 44 -4.05 0.30 -2.90
CA LEU A 44 -3.03 0.67 -1.92
C LEU A 44 -1.71 0.86 -2.66
N LEU A 45 -1.27 2.11 -2.76
CA LEU A 45 0.09 2.44 -3.12
C LEU A 45 0.92 2.47 -1.83
N ARG A 46 1.92 1.61 -1.72
CA ARG A 46 2.83 1.57 -0.58
C ARG A 46 4.25 1.81 -1.05
N ASN A 47 4.84 2.89 -0.57
CA ASN A 47 6.28 3.06 -0.57
C ASN A 47 6.83 2.51 0.74
N TYR A 48 7.77 1.57 0.63
CA TYR A 48 8.45 0.98 1.77
C TYR A 48 9.94 1.19 1.58
N ILE A 49 10.61 1.65 2.64
CA ILE A 49 12.05 1.79 2.67
C ILE A 49 12.52 1.26 4.03
N ARG A 50 13.48 0.35 4.00
CA ARG A 50 14.27 -0.08 5.15
C ARG A 50 15.72 0.20 4.83
N VAL A 51 16.36 0.99 5.69
CA VAL A 51 17.81 1.14 5.69
C VAL A 51 18.31 0.36 6.89
N ASP A 52 19.17 -0.63 6.64
CA ASP A 52 19.56 -1.61 7.66
C ASP A 52 20.26 -0.91 8.83
N ASN A 53 19.85 -1.26 10.06
CA ASN A 53 20.33 -0.65 11.31
C ASN A 53 20.08 0.86 11.46
N VAL A 54 19.34 1.49 10.56
CA VAL A 54 19.06 2.93 10.59
C VAL A 54 17.58 3.21 10.83
N LEU A 55 16.71 2.85 9.89
CA LEU A 55 15.27 3.16 9.97
C LEU A 55 14.40 2.26 9.09
N VAL A 56 13.11 2.25 9.39
CA VAL A 56 12.05 1.76 8.50
C VAL A 56 11.03 2.88 8.29
N ARG A 57 10.63 3.08 7.03
CA ARG A 57 9.60 4.00 6.62
C ARG A 57 8.55 3.29 5.77
N VAL A 58 7.28 3.61 6.04
CA VAL A 58 6.13 3.18 5.25
C VAL A 58 5.27 4.40 4.94
N ILE A 59 5.09 4.68 3.65
CA ILE A 59 4.15 5.68 3.16
C ILE A 59 3.06 4.96 2.39
N ASP A 60 1.85 4.98 2.93
CA ASP A 60 0.67 4.41 2.28
C ASP A 60 -0.21 5.53 1.72
N THR A 61 -0.60 5.39 0.47
CA THR A 61 -1.74 6.11 -0.10
C THR A 61 -2.81 5.10 -0.50
N ARG A 62 -3.98 5.20 0.11
CA ARG A 62 -5.13 4.33 -0.14
C ARG A 62 -6.19 5.09 -0.91
N TYR A 63 -6.63 4.51 -2.01
CA TYR A 63 -7.77 4.98 -2.77
C TYR A 63 -8.91 3.97 -2.63
N ILE A 64 -10.12 4.45 -2.36
CA ILE A 64 -11.31 3.62 -2.26
C ILE A 64 -12.42 4.29 -3.04
N HIS A 65 -13.08 3.53 -3.88
CA HIS A 65 -14.26 3.97 -4.61
C HIS A 65 -15.38 2.95 -4.44
N ILE A 66 -16.58 3.46 -4.20
CA ILE A 66 -17.81 2.67 -4.12
C ILE A 66 -18.60 3.00 -5.39
N PHE A 67 -18.98 1.97 -6.16
CA PHE A 67 -19.73 2.18 -7.38
C PHE A 67 -21.07 2.86 -7.10
N GLY A 68 -21.46 3.79 -7.98
CA GLY A 68 -22.64 4.63 -7.81
C GLY A 68 -22.41 5.90 -6.97
N SER A 69 -21.27 6.02 -6.28
CA SER A 69 -20.83 7.30 -5.70
C SER A 69 -20.04 8.12 -6.73
N PRO A 70 -20.16 9.45 -6.78
CA PRO A 70 -19.32 10.28 -7.65
C PRO A 70 -17.88 10.46 -7.11
N ASN A 71 -17.62 10.01 -5.88
CA ASN A 71 -16.39 10.33 -5.16
C ASN A 71 -15.39 9.16 -5.13
N VAL A 72 -14.10 9.50 -5.11
CA VAL A 72 -13.01 8.60 -4.75
C VAL A 72 -12.40 9.10 -3.45
N TYR A 73 -12.39 8.26 -2.43
CA TYR A 73 -11.78 8.58 -1.14
C TYR A 73 -10.29 8.31 -1.20
N ARG A 74 -9.48 9.27 -0.74
CA ARG A 74 -8.04 9.13 -0.60
C ARG A 74 -7.64 9.28 0.86
N GLU A 75 -6.94 8.29 1.39
CA GLU A 75 -6.31 8.33 2.70
C GLU A 75 -4.79 8.24 2.53
N TYR A 76 -4.06 9.05 3.29
CA TYR A 76 -2.61 9.06 3.30
C TYR A 76 -2.13 8.77 4.72
N SER A 77 -1.12 7.91 4.86
CA SER A 77 -0.44 7.70 6.12
C SER A 77 1.06 7.63 5.94
N TYR A 78 1.78 8.27 6.86
CA TYR A 78 3.23 8.25 6.96
C TYR A 78 3.59 7.62 8.31
N LYS A 79 4.43 6.59 8.28
CA LYS A 79 4.98 5.98 9.49
C LYS A 79 6.48 5.80 9.30
N GLU A 80 7.25 6.21 10.29
CA GLU A 80 8.69 6.05 10.32
C GLU A 80 9.10 5.73 11.74
N GLY A 81 10.07 4.81 11.87
CA GLY A 81 10.69 4.46 13.14
C GLY A 81 12.18 4.23 12.92
N THR A 82 12.99 4.63 13.88
CA THR A 82 14.42 4.29 13.86
C THR A 82 14.59 2.81 14.18
N TRP A 83 15.73 2.22 13.82
CA TRP A 83 16.02 0.82 14.14
C TRP A 83 15.93 0.48 15.63
N LYS A 84 16.14 1.46 16.51
CA LYS A 84 16.08 1.28 17.97
C LYS A 84 14.65 1.23 18.50
N ASP A 85 13.69 1.77 17.75
CA ASP A 85 12.29 1.93 18.16
C ASP A 85 11.36 0.87 17.53
N LEU A 86 11.92 -0.02 16.71
CA LEU A 86 11.24 -1.13 16.03
C LEU A 86 11.32 -2.42 16.84
#